data_AF-A0A9D9XWZ2-F1
#
_entry.id   AF-A0A9D9XWZ2-F1
#
_cell.length_a   1.000
_cell.length_b   1.000
_cell.length_c   1.000
_cell.angle_alpha   90.00
_cell.angle_beta   90.00
_cell.angle_gamma   90.00
#
_symmetry.space_group_name_H-M   'P 1'
#
loop_
_entity.id
_entity.type
_entity.pdbx_description
1 polymer ?
#
loop_
_entity_poly.entity_id
_entity_poly.type
_entity_poly.pdbx_seq_one_letter_code
_entity_poly.pdbx_strand_id
1 'polypeptide(L)'
;MPLLLGIETSTSRCSVALGDGDTVQELVDERPREHHSLILPMVQELLRSAGVSLRDLDAIAFGRGPGSFTGLRIAASITQGLAFGAGLAVIPVSSLLALAADADAQAGAAVGLDHVLVATDAHMGGIYWGLYRRGAQGLCAVRDDALAHAEAFAAAQICAVPATILAGDAWRVYPQILPPGAPWLESAAPTAREVVRLAARMQRSAWRSAEEAEPVYLREASVWKKIAEQPAPF
;
A
#
# COMPACT_ATOMS: atom_id res chain seq x y z
N MET A 1 1.08 -3.62 23.33
CA MET A 1 0.71 -3.14 21.99
C MET A 1 -0.07 -4.26 21.31
N PRO A 2 -0.99 -3.97 20.37
CA PRO A 2 -1.82 -5.02 19.77
C PRO A 2 -0.98 -5.96 18.91
N LEU A 3 -1.23 -7.27 18.96
CA LEU A 3 -0.62 -8.24 18.07
C LEU A 3 -1.40 -8.29 16.75
N LEU A 4 -0.75 -7.92 15.65
CA LEU A 4 -1.37 -7.73 14.34
C LEU A 4 -0.77 -8.66 13.29
N LEU A 5 -1.64 -9.21 12.44
CA LEU A 5 -1.26 -9.79 11.15
C LEU A 5 -1.42 -8.72 10.06
N GLY A 6 -0.39 -8.51 9.24
CA GLY A 6 -0.41 -7.63 8.08
C GLY A 6 -0.41 -8.40 6.77
N ILE A 7 -1.18 -7.95 5.77
CA ILE A 7 -1.21 -8.51 4.40
C ILE A 7 -1.04 -7.39 3.38
N GLU A 8 -0.10 -7.51 2.44
CA GLU A 8 0.12 -6.53 1.38
C GLU A 8 0.40 -7.23 0.05
N THR A 9 -0.48 -6.99 -0.93
CA THR A 9 -0.46 -7.60 -2.28
C THR A 9 -0.82 -6.60 -3.38
N SER A 10 -0.69 -5.29 -3.12
CA SER A 10 -1.00 -4.22 -4.08
C SER A 10 -0.04 -4.14 -5.26
N THR A 11 1.12 -4.81 -5.20
CA THR A 11 2.12 -4.83 -6.27
C THR A 11 2.45 -6.27 -6.67
N SER A 12 3.48 -6.47 -7.51
CA SER A 12 4.04 -7.81 -7.76
C SER A 12 4.74 -8.41 -6.54
N ARG A 13 5.07 -7.59 -5.53
CA ARG A 13 5.58 -8.04 -4.24
C ARG A 13 4.41 -8.41 -3.35
N CYS A 14 4.45 -9.63 -2.82
CA CYS A 14 3.45 -10.21 -1.96
C CYS A 14 4.07 -10.47 -0.60
N SER A 15 3.48 -9.92 0.44
CA SER A 15 4.06 -10.04 1.77
C SER A 15 3.01 -10.21 2.85
N VAL A 16 3.42 -10.89 3.91
CA VAL A 16 2.66 -11.01 5.16
C VAL A 16 3.58 -10.73 6.33
N ALA A 17 3.06 -10.13 7.38
CA ALA A 17 3.85 -9.79 8.56
C ALA A 17 3.07 -10.06 9.84
N LEU A 18 3.78 -10.36 10.92
CA LEU A 18 3.22 -10.55 12.25
C LEU A 18 4.03 -9.72 13.23
N GLY A 19 3.34 -8.93 14.07
CA GLY A 19 4.04 -8.10 15.04
C GLY A 19 3.16 -7.14 15.82
N ASP A 20 3.78 -6.42 16.74
CA ASP A 20 3.12 -5.44 17.61
C ASP A 20 3.34 -3.97 17.19
N GLY A 21 3.96 -3.78 16.01
CA GLY A 21 4.37 -2.48 15.48
C GLY A 21 5.84 -2.16 15.74
N ASP A 22 6.40 -2.60 16.86
CA ASP A 22 7.82 -2.38 17.16
C ASP A 22 8.66 -3.57 16.68
N THR A 23 8.21 -4.78 17.03
CA THR A 23 8.81 -6.03 16.56
C THR A 23 7.94 -6.63 15.48
N VAL A 24 8.45 -6.69 14.25
CA VAL A 24 7.71 -7.20 13.10
C VAL A 24 8.53 -8.24 12.36
N GLN A 25 7.98 -9.45 12.27
CA GLN A 25 8.47 -10.52 11.41
C GLN A 25 7.72 -10.48 10.09
N GLU A 26 8.41 -10.70 8.98
CA GLU A 26 7.82 -10.57 7.65
C GLU A 26 8.29 -11.72 6.76
N LEU A 27 7.38 -12.24 5.97
CA LEU A 27 7.67 -13.10 4.82
C LEU A 27 7.31 -12.33 3.55
N VAL A 28 8.19 -12.39 2.56
CA VAL A 28 8.05 -11.73 1.27
C VAL A 28 8.23 -12.76 0.17
N ASP A 29 7.39 -12.67 -0.85
CA ASP A 29 7.52 -13.40 -2.10
C ASP A 29 7.31 -12.46 -3.28
N GLU A 30 8.18 -12.56 -4.30
CA GLU A 30 8.16 -11.69 -5.47
C GLU A 30 7.70 -12.42 -6.75
N ARG A 31 7.14 -13.62 -6.62
CA ARG A 31 6.61 -14.38 -7.77
C ARG A 31 5.27 -13.78 -8.23
N PRO A 32 5.23 -13.12 -9.41
CA PRO A 32 4.00 -12.53 -9.90
C PRO A 32 2.99 -13.61 -10.28
N ARG A 33 1.69 -13.33 -10.09
CA ARG A 33 0.53 -14.17 -10.45
C ARG A 33 0.26 -15.39 -9.56
N GLU A 34 1.11 -15.68 -8.58
CA GLU A 34 0.91 -16.77 -7.61
C GLU A 34 0.37 -16.29 -6.25
N HIS A 35 0.07 -15.00 -6.08
CA HIS A 35 -0.32 -14.43 -4.77
C HIS A 35 -1.50 -15.15 -4.08
N HIS A 36 -2.47 -15.63 -4.87
CA HIS A 36 -3.64 -16.33 -4.36
C HIS A 36 -3.30 -17.68 -3.69
N SER A 37 -2.24 -18.37 -4.13
CA SER A 37 -1.78 -19.63 -3.54
C SER A 37 -0.71 -19.44 -2.47
N LEU A 38 -0.10 -18.26 -2.39
CA LEU A 38 1.04 -17.98 -1.49
C LEU A 38 0.64 -17.38 -0.15
N ILE A 39 -0.34 -16.47 -0.11
CA ILE A 39 -0.64 -15.73 1.12
C ILE A 39 -1.04 -16.65 2.29
N LEU A 40 -1.99 -17.57 2.09
CA LEU A 40 -2.44 -18.43 3.18
C LEU A 40 -1.33 -19.34 3.73
N PRO A 41 -0.49 -20.00 2.90
CA PRO A 41 0.70 -20.68 3.39
C PRO A 41 1.66 -19.78 4.17
N MET A 42 1.95 -18.57 3.70
CA MET A 42 2.85 -17.64 4.42
C MET A 42 2.25 -17.21 5.77
N VAL A 43 0.94 -16.95 5.84
CA VAL A 43 0.24 -16.67 7.11
C VAL A 43 0.38 -17.85 8.08
N GLN A 44 0.12 -19.07 7.62
CA GLN A 44 0.27 -20.27 8.44
C GLN A 44 1.71 -20.45 8.93
N GLU A 45 2.70 -20.18 8.08
CA GLU A 45 4.10 -20.26 8.44
C GLU A 45 4.48 -19.25 9.53
N LEU A 46 4.08 -17.98 9.41
CA LEU A 46 4.33 -16.96 10.42
C LEU A 46 3.68 -17.30 11.76
N LEU A 47 2.39 -17.64 11.76
CA LEU A 47 1.64 -17.98 12.97
C LEU A 47 2.27 -19.20 13.68
N ARG A 48 2.59 -20.25 12.91
CA ARG A 48 3.25 -21.46 13.43
C ARG A 48 4.63 -21.14 14.02
N SER A 49 5.43 -20.32 13.34
CA SER A 49 6.79 -19.98 13.77
C SER A 49 6.81 -19.12 15.03
N ALA A 50 5.79 -18.27 15.19
CA ALA A 50 5.59 -17.47 16.40
C ALA A 50 4.84 -18.23 17.52
N GLY A 51 4.35 -19.44 17.27
CA GLY A 51 3.60 -20.23 18.25
C GLY A 51 2.24 -19.61 18.62
N VAL A 52 1.64 -18.82 17.73
CA VAL A 52 0.36 -18.15 17.93
C VAL A 52 -0.69 -18.69 16.97
N SER A 53 -1.96 -18.58 17.34
CA SER A 53 -3.11 -18.86 16.49
C SER A 53 -3.76 -17.58 15.98
N LEU A 54 -4.65 -17.70 14.99
CA LEU A 54 -5.47 -16.56 14.52
C LEU A 54 -6.27 -15.91 15.66
N ARG A 55 -6.70 -16.67 16.66
CA ARG A 55 -7.53 -16.16 17.78
C ARG A 55 -6.73 -15.37 18.81
N ASP A 56 -5.40 -15.45 18.76
CA ASP A 56 -4.51 -14.70 19.64
C ASP A 56 -4.20 -13.30 19.10
N LEU A 57 -4.63 -13.00 17.86
CA LEU A 57 -4.46 -11.69 17.24
C LEU A 57 -5.50 -10.70 17.77
N ASP A 58 -5.14 -9.43 17.80
CA ASP A 58 -6.08 -8.34 18.11
C ASP A 58 -6.84 -7.87 16.86
N ALA A 59 -6.18 -7.87 15.70
CA ALA A 59 -6.77 -7.49 14.41
C ALA A 59 -5.90 -7.96 13.22
N ILE A 60 -6.47 -7.87 12.02
CA ILE A 60 -5.74 -8.08 10.75
C ILE A 60 -5.66 -6.75 10.00
N ALA A 61 -4.45 -6.24 9.79
CA ALA A 61 -4.17 -5.09 8.96
C ALA A 61 -3.95 -5.51 7.50
N PHE A 62 -4.37 -4.69 6.54
CA PHE A 62 -4.15 -5.00 5.14
C PHE A 62 -3.94 -3.75 4.28
N GLY A 63 -3.13 -3.90 3.24
CA GLY A 63 -2.98 -2.93 2.16
C GLY A 63 -4.27 -2.83 1.36
N ARG A 64 -5.04 -1.75 1.57
CA ARG A 64 -6.30 -1.53 0.85
C ARG A 64 -6.10 -0.96 -0.56
N GLY A 65 -4.87 -0.63 -0.94
CA GLY A 65 -4.54 0.04 -2.19
C GLY A 65 -4.30 1.54 -2.06
N PRO A 66 -4.17 2.26 -3.18
CA PRO A 66 -4.32 1.79 -4.57
C PRO A 66 -3.23 0.82 -5.05
N GLY A 67 -3.44 0.15 -6.19
CA GLY A 67 -2.48 -0.79 -6.78
C GLY A 67 -3.11 -1.75 -7.78
N SER A 68 -2.51 -2.94 -7.92
CA SER A 68 -2.95 -4.04 -8.78
C SER A 68 -4.37 -4.49 -8.41
N PHE A 69 -5.31 -4.35 -9.34
CA PHE A 69 -6.72 -4.69 -9.14
C PHE A 69 -6.95 -6.11 -8.58
N THR A 70 -6.25 -7.10 -9.15
CA THR A 70 -6.30 -8.49 -8.67
C THR A 70 -5.67 -8.62 -7.28
N GLY A 71 -4.53 -7.96 -7.08
CA GLY A 71 -3.82 -7.95 -5.82
C GLY A 71 -4.65 -7.42 -4.66
N LEU A 72 -5.32 -6.27 -4.85
CA LEU A 72 -6.16 -5.66 -3.82
C LEU A 72 -7.33 -6.57 -3.40
N ARG A 73 -7.95 -7.25 -4.37
CA ARG A 73 -9.04 -8.18 -4.09
C ARG A 73 -8.57 -9.41 -3.32
N ILE A 74 -7.35 -9.89 -3.58
CA ILE A 74 -6.75 -11.00 -2.84
C ILE A 74 -6.54 -10.60 -1.37
N ALA A 75 -5.89 -9.46 -1.11
CA ALA A 75 -5.69 -8.97 0.26
C ALA A 75 -7.02 -8.79 0.99
N ALA A 76 -7.97 -8.09 0.38
CA ALA A 76 -9.29 -7.84 0.97
C ALA A 76 -10.05 -9.14 1.27
N SER A 77 -10.15 -10.06 0.31
CA SER A 77 -10.93 -11.30 0.48
C SER A 77 -10.31 -12.23 1.53
N ILE A 78 -8.98 -12.36 1.56
CA ILE A 78 -8.29 -13.17 2.56
C ILE A 78 -8.45 -12.54 3.94
N THR A 79 -8.25 -11.23 4.06
CA THR A 79 -8.43 -10.49 5.32
C THR A 79 -9.84 -10.66 5.85
N GLN A 80 -10.85 -10.45 5.00
CA GLN A 80 -12.26 -10.63 5.34
C GLN A 80 -12.55 -12.05 5.82
N GLY A 81 -12.10 -13.08 5.09
CA GLY A 81 -12.33 -14.47 5.44
C GLY A 81 -11.68 -14.89 6.76
N LEU A 82 -10.41 -14.50 6.98
CA LEU A 82 -9.68 -14.78 8.21
C LEU A 82 -10.30 -14.05 9.41
N ALA A 83 -10.58 -12.75 9.24
CA ALA A 83 -11.13 -11.92 10.31
C ALA A 83 -12.55 -12.37 10.69
N PHE A 84 -13.40 -12.66 9.71
CA PHE A 84 -14.75 -13.18 9.96
C PHE A 84 -14.71 -14.53 10.68
N GLY A 85 -13.86 -15.46 10.23
CA GLY A 85 -13.74 -16.79 10.84
C GLY A 85 -13.17 -16.78 12.26
N ALA A 86 -12.35 -15.79 12.61
CA ALA A 86 -11.73 -15.64 13.92
C ALA A 86 -12.43 -14.62 14.84
N GLY A 87 -13.43 -13.87 14.34
CA GLY A 87 -14.10 -12.82 15.09
C GLY A 87 -13.22 -11.58 15.34
N LEU A 88 -12.32 -11.27 14.40
CA LEU A 88 -11.36 -10.18 14.51
C LEU A 88 -11.84 -8.91 13.79
N ALA A 89 -11.35 -7.76 14.26
CA ALA A 89 -11.43 -6.51 13.51
C ALA A 89 -10.39 -6.47 12.38
N VAL A 90 -10.59 -5.57 11.43
CA VAL A 90 -9.64 -5.29 10.34
C VAL A 90 -9.16 -3.85 10.36
N ILE A 91 -7.94 -3.61 9.88
CA ILE A 91 -7.32 -2.29 9.83
C ILE A 91 -6.89 -1.99 8.39
N PRO A 92 -7.68 -1.23 7.63
CA PRO A 92 -7.30 -0.85 6.27
C PRO A 92 -6.18 0.19 6.27
N VAL A 93 -5.07 -0.10 5.59
CA VAL A 93 -3.89 0.77 5.46
C VAL A 93 -3.67 1.13 4.00
N SER A 94 -3.42 2.40 3.69
CA SER A 94 -3.06 2.82 2.34
C SER A 94 -1.74 2.16 1.90
N SER A 95 -1.74 1.56 0.71
CA SER A 95 -0.53 0.96 0.15
C SER A 95 0.48 2.05 -0.26
N LEU A 96 0.04 3.24 -0.66
CA LEU A 96 0.95 4.36 -0.91
C LEU A 96 1.56 4.91 0.39
N LEU A 97 0.79 4.96 1.49
CA LEU A 97 1.36 5.30 2.80
C LEU A 97 2.36 4.25 3.27
N ALA A 98 2.10 2.96 3.03
CA ALA A 98 3.05 1.88 3.33
C ALA A 98 4.34 2.01 2.50
N LEU A 99 4.23 2.32 1.20
CA LEU A 99 5.36 2.63 0.34
C LEU A 99 6.15 3.86 0.85
N ALA A 100 5.45 4.90 1.29
CA ALA A 100 6.08 6.10 1.82
C ALA A 100 6.83 5.81 3.13
N ALA A 101 6.27 4.95 4.00
CA ALA A 101 6.91 4.54 5.24
C ALA A 101 8.18 3.70 4.98
N ASP A 102 8.15 2.80 4.00
CA ASP A 102 9.32 2.01 3.60
C ASP A 102 10.42 2.92 3.02
N ALA A 103 10.05 3.86 2.15
CA ALA A 103 10.97 4.86 1.61
C ALA A 103 11.60 5.74 2.71
N ASP A 104 10.79 6.17 3.69
CA ASP A 104 11.25 6.94 4.83
C ASP A 104 12.26 6.17 5.69
N ALA A 105 11.97 4.89 5.95
CA ALA A 105 12.86 4.00 6.69
C ALA A 105 14.19 3.76 5.95
N GLN A 106 14.17 3.59 4.63
CA GLN A 106 15.37 3.42 3.80
C GLN A 106 16.22 4.70 3.74
N ALA A 107 15.58 5.87 3.62
CA ALA A 107 16.28 7.15 3.64
C ALA A 107 16.90 7.48 5.01
N GLY A 108 16.34 6.90 6.09
CA GLY A 108 16.79 7.10 7.46
C GLY A 108 16.59 8.53 7.95
N ALA A 109 17.28 8.87 9.05
CA ALA A 109 17.23 10.20 9.67
C ALA A 109 18.03 11.26 8.90
N ALA A 110 18.07 11.19 7.57
CA ALA A 110 18.70 12.20 6.74
C ALA A 110 18.13 13.59 7.08
N VAL A 111 19.02 14.44 7.60
CA VAL A 111 18.67 15.78 8.10
C VAL A 111 18.19 16.64 6.93
N GLY A 112 17.02 17.26 7.10
CA GLY A 112 16.46 18.19 6.11
C GLY A 112 15.63 17.54 5.01
N LEU A 113 15.19 16.28 5.18
CA LEU A 113 14.09 15.69 4.40
C LEU A 113 12.86 15.59 5.29
N ASP A 114 11.79 16.29 4.91
CA ASP A 114 10.55 16.41 5.69
C ASP A 114 9.36 15.73 5.00
N HIS A 115 9.46 15.50 3.69
CA HIS A 115 8.37 14.96 2.88
C HIS A 115 8.78 13.67 2.17
N VAL A 116 7.76 12.86 1.86
CA VAL A 116 7.89 11.68 1.00
C VAL A 116 6.80 11.76 -0.06
N LEU A 117 7.22 11.84 -1.32
CA LEU A 117 6.35 11.79 -2.49
C LEU A 117 6.49 10.41 -3.12
N VAL A 118 5.40 9.65 -3.06
CA VAL A 118 5.32 8.34 -3.68
C VAL A 118 4.47 8.40 -4.94
N ALA A 119 4.84 7.58 -5.93
CA ALA A 119 4.16 7.51 -7.21
C ALA A 119 4.38 6.12 -7.83
N THR A 120 3.31 5.43 -8.19
CA THR A 120 3.37 4.11 -8.81
C THR A 120 2.65 4.11 -10.15
N ASP A 121 3.11 3.28 -11.08
CA ASP A 121 2.41 3.10 -12.35
C ASP A 121 1.01 2.53 -12.12
N ALA A 122 -0.01 3.31 -12.48
CA ALA A 122 -1.40 2.86 -12.45
C ALA A 122 -1.84 2.21 -13.76
N HIS A 123 -0.92 2.05 -14.72
CA HIS A 123 -1.14 1.70 -16.12
C HIS A 123 -1.98 2.72 -16.89
N MET A 124 -2.04 2.55 -18.22
CA MET A 124 -2.82 3.41 -19.13
C MET A 124 -2.48 4.90 -18.98
N GLY A 125 -1.19 5.23 -18.81
CA GLY A 125 -0.74 6.62 -18.62
C GLY A 125 -1.05 7.21 -17.24
N GLY A 126 -1.66 6.43 -16.34
CA GLY A 126 -2.03 6.85 -15.00
C GLY A 126 -0.93 6.63 -13.99
N ILE A 127 -0.95 7.45 -12.93
CA ILE A 127 -0.04 7.42 -11.80
C ILE A 127 -0.88 7.47 -10.52
N TYR A 128 -0.72 6.46 -9.66
CA TYR A 128 -1.18 6.56 -8.28
C TYR A 128 -0.12 7.29 -7.49
N TRP A 129 -0.47 8.32 -6.73
CA TRP A 129 0.51 9.11 -5.99
C TRP A 129 -0.05 9.63 -4.68
N GLY A 130 0.86 9.95 -3.76
CA GLY A 130 0.55 10.54 -2.46
C GLY A 130 1.72 11.36 -1.94
N LEU A 131 1.42 12.42 -1.20
CA LEU A 131 2.43 13.28 -0.59
C LEU A 131 2.26 13.25 0.93
N TYR A 132 3.31 12.84 1.61
CA TYR A 132 3.35 12.65 3.05
C TYR A 132 4.41 13.54 3.68
N ARG A 133 4.18 13.95 4.92
CA ARG A 133 5.14 14.71 5.72
C ARG A 133 5.44 13.97 7.01
N ARG A 134 6.70 13.97 7.44
CA ARG A 134 7.12 13.51 8.76
C ARG A 134 6.41 14.33 9.85
N GLY A 135 5.68 13.65 10.72
CA GLY A 135 5.03 14.21 11.89
C GLY A 135 5.56 13.57 13.17
N ALA A 136 5.16 14.12 14.33
CA ALA A 136 5.58 13.61 15.64
C ALA A 136 5.16 12.15 15.91
N GLN A 137 4.15 11.64 15.20
CA GLN A 137 3.61 10.29 15.35
C GLN A 137 3.82 9.41 14.11
N GLY A 138 4.71 9.81 13.20
CA GLY A 138 4.94 9.16 11.90
C GLY A 138 4.47 10.02 10.73
N LEU A 139 4.36 9.40 9.55
CA LEU A 139 3.95 10.10 8.33
C LEU A 139 2.48 10.54 8.39
N CYS A 140 2.23 11.77 7.98
CA CYS A 140 0.89 12.35 7.84
C CYS A 140 0.66 12.75 6.38
N ALA A 141 -0.53 12.48 5.84
CA ALA A 141 -0.88 12.92 4.49
C ALA A 141 -0.92 14.45 4.41
N VAL A 142 -0.15 15.01 3.47
CA VAL A 142 -0.31 16.38 2.96
C VAL A 142 -1.29 16.36 1.79
N ARG A 143 -1.22 15.30 0.98
CA ARG A 143 -2.20 14.90 -0.03
C ARG A 143 -2.51 13.43 0.15
N ASP A 144 -3.80 13.12 0.28
CA ASP A 144 -4.29 11.74 0.26
C ASP A 144 -3.99 11.07 -1.08
N ASP A 145 -4.13 9.75 -1.11
CA ASP A 145 -3.91 8.96 -2.32
C ASP A 145 -4.78 9.44 -3.48
N ALA A 146 -4.13 9.70 -4.61
CA ALA A 146 -4.77 10.23 -5.80
C ALA A 146 -4.33 9.48 -7.05
N LEU A 147 -5.17 9.55 -8.08
CA LEU A 147 -4.86 9.10 -9.44
C LEU A 147 -4.78 10.33 -10.35
N ALA A 148 -3.70 10.43 -11.12
CA ALA A 148 -3.55 11.44 -12.16
C ALA A 148 -2.97 10.83 -13.43
N HIS A 149 -3.25 11.43 -14.58
CA HIS A 149 -2.51 11.10 -15.80
C HIS A 149 -1.10 11.71 -15.74
N ALA A 150 -0.09 11.09 -16.34
CA ALA A 150 1.31 11.48 -16.21
C ALA A 150 1.58 12.95 -16.58
N GLU A 151 0.96 13.46 -17.65
CA GLU A 151 1.08 14.85 -18.09
C GLU A 151 0.45 15.82 -17.08
N ALA A 152 -0.69 15.46 -16.50
CA ALA A 152 -1.34 16.28 -15.48
C ALA A 152 -0.54 16.30 -14.17
N PHE A 153 0.04 15.15 -13.79
CA PHE A 153 0.93 15.03 -12.64
C PHE A 153 2.18 15.92 -12.82
N ALA A 154 2.81 15.89 -14.01
CA ALA A 154 3.95 16.74 -14.33
C ALA A 154 3.59 18.24 -14.31
N ALA A 155 2.46 18.61 -14.91
CA ALA A 155 2.01 20.00 -14.98
C ALA A 155 1.68 20.61 -13.60
N ALA A 156 1.22 19.78 -12.65
CA ALA A 156 0.90 20.21 -11.30
C ALA A 156 2.14 20.55 -10.44
N GLN A 157 3.35 20.29 -10.93
CA GLN A 157 4.62 20.56 -10.23
C GLN A 157 4.66 19.98 -8.80
N ILE A 158 4.02 18.83 -8.58
CA ILE A 158 3.93 18.17 -7.27
C ILE A 158 5.34 17.83 -6.73
N CYS A 159 6.27 17.52 -7.63
CA CYS A 159 7.67 17.25 -7.29
C CYS A 159 8.47 18.48 -6.82
N ALA A 160 7.91 19.69 -6.89
CA ALA A 160 8.60 20.92 -6.49
C ALA A 160 8.63 21.16 -4.97
N VAL A 161 8.01 20.28 -4.17
CA VAL A 161 8.06 20.36 -2.72
C VAL A 161 9.52 20.16 -2.25
N PRO A 162 10.14 21.14 -1.58
CA PRO A 162 11.50 21.00 -1.09
C PRO A 162 11.61 19.87 -0.06
N ALA A 163 12.83 19.38 0.18
CA ALA A 163 13.10 18.40 1.24
C ALA A 163 12.27 17.11 1.09
N THR A 164 12.13 16.61 -0.13
CA THR A 164 11.24 15.48 -0.47
C THR A 164 12.03 14.25 -0.92
N ILE A 165 11.72 13.10 -0.32
CA ILE A 165 12.11 11.78 -0.81
C ILE A 165 11.16 11.39 -1.95
N LEU A 166 11.70 11.02 -3.11
CA LEU A 166 10.92 10.45 -4.22
C LEU A 166 11.02 8.92 -4.17
N ALA A 167 9.90 8.19 -4.28
CA ALA A 167 9.92 6.73 -4.14
C ALA A 167 8.80 5.97 -4.87
N GLY A 168 9.15 4.84 -5.48
CA GLY A 168 8.25 4.00 -6.29
C GLY A 168 8.69 3.92 -7.76
N ASP A 169 7.85 3.34 -8.62
CA ASP A 169 8.25 2.93 -9.97
C ASP A 169 7.77 3.86 -11.10
N ALA A 170 6.90 4.84 -10.81
CA ALA A 170 6.35 5.73 -11.84
C ALA A 170 7.45 6.53 -12.58
N TRP A 171 8.54 6.89 -11.91
CA TRP A 171 9.66 7.64 -12.50
C TRP A 171 10.47 6.82 -13.51
N ARG A 172 10.52 5.49 -13.34
CA ARG A 172 11.10 4.60 -14.36
C ARG A 172 10.17 4.47 -15.57
N VAL A 173 8.87 4.38 -15.33
CA VAL A 173 7.86 4.18 -16.39
C VAL A 173 7.60 5.47 -17.18
N TYR A 174 7.60 6.62 -16.51
CA TYR A 174 7.35 7.95 -17.06
C TYR A 174 8.51 8.91 -16.75
N PRO A 175 9.71 8.70 -17.32
CA PRO A 175 10.91 9.48 -16.97
C PRO A 175 10.75 11.00 -17.18
N GLN A 176 9.82 11.42 -18.03
CA GLN A 176 9.50 12.83 -18.26
C GLN A 176 8.92 13.57 -17.04
N ILE A 177 8.41 12.85 -16.02
CA ILE A 177 7.86 13.47 -14.81
C ILE A 177 8.91 13.63 -13.70
N LEU A 178 10.05 12.93 -13.82
CA LEU A 178 11.13 13.00 -12.84
C LEU A 178 11.84 14.36 -12.98
N PRO A 179 12.01 15.14 -11.89
CA PRO A 179 12.81 16.34 -11.95
C PRO A 179 14.24 16.03 -12.44
N PRO A 180 14.83 16.84 -13.34
CA PRO A 180 16.14 16.55 -13.89
C PRO A 180 17.21 16.31 -12.81
N GLY A 181 17.84 15.13 -12.86
CA GLY A 181 18.90 14.75 -11.93
C GLY A 181 18.45 14.42 -10.50
N ALA A 182 17.14 14.39 -10.22
CA ALA A 182 16.65 14.02 -8.89
C ALA A 182 16.84 12.51 -8.64
N PRO A 183 17.44 12.12 -7.50
CA PRO A 183 17.44 10.73 -7.08
C PRO A 183 16.04 10.29 -6.66
N TRP A 184 15.72 9.01 -6.85
CA TRP A 184 14.53 8.41 -6.26
C TRP A 184 14.84 6.99 -5.76
N LEU A 185 14.06 6.54 -4.77
CA LEU A 185 14.16 5.20 -4.20
C LEU A 185 13.27 4.26 -5.00
N GLU A 186 13.86 3.60 -5.99
CA GLU A 186 13.17 2.56 -6.77
C GLU A 186 12.98 1.27 -5.96
N SER A 187 13.87 1.00 -5.00
CA SER A 187 13.82 -0.18 -4.12
C SER A 187 12.69 -0.13 -3.09
N ALA A 188 12.05 1.02 -2.89
CA ALA A 188 10.96 1.16 -1.95
C ALA A 188 9.72 0.43 -2.46
N ALA A 189 9.04 -0.29 -1.56
CA ALA A 189 7.83 -1.03 -1.90
C ALA A 189 6.78 -0.90 -0.78
N PRO A 190 5.48 -1.01 -1.08
CA PRO A 190 4.51 -1.30 -0.03
C PRO A 190 4.79 -2.69 0.54
N THR A 191 4.94 -2.77 1.86
CA THR A 191 5.27 -4.01 2.57
C THR A 191 4.29 -4.29 3.68
N ALA A 192 4.05 -5.57 3.96
CA ALA A 192 3.21 -5.98 5.09
C ALA A 192 3.83 -5.54 6.43
N ARG A 193 5.16 -5.44 6.50
CA ARG A 193 5.87 -4.85 7.64
C ARG A 193 5.40 -3.44 7.93
N GLU A 194 5.41 -2.57 6.92
CA GLU A 194 4.98 -1.19 7.11
C GLU A 194 3.46 -1.09 7.33
N VAL A 195 2.66 -1.97 6.73
CA VAL A 195 1.23 -2.10 7.06
C VAL A 195 1.02 -2.38 8.56
N VAL A 196 1.75 -3.33 9.16
CA VAL A 196 1.68 -3.61 10.61
C VAL A 196 2.13 -2.40 11.43
N ARG A 197 3.25 -1.77 11.08
CA ARG A 197 3.81 -0.61 11.81
C ARG A 197 2.86 0.58 11.81
N LEU A 198 2.26 0.87 10.67
CA LEU A 198 1.26 1.93 10.54
C LEU A 198 0.01 1.59 11.34
N ALA A 199 -0.53 0.38 11.17
CA ALA A 199 -1.74 -0.08 11.86
C ALA A 199 -1.61 -0.07 13.39
N ALA A 200 -0.45 -0.45 13.93
CA ALA A 200 -0.19 -0.46 15.37
C ALA A 200 -0.27 0.94 16.02
N ARG A 201 -0.09 2.01 15.23
CA ARG A 201 -0.18 3.41 15.68
C ARG A 201 -1.55 4.04 15.41
N MET A 202 -2.41 3.38 14.65
CA MET A 202 -3.75 3.89 14.35
C MET A 202 -4.66 3.80 15.58
N GLN A 203 -5.50 4.81 15.76
CA GLN A 203 -6.52 4.79 16.80
C GLN A 203 -7.53 3.66 16.54
N ARG A 204 -8.11 3.10 17.62
CA ARG A 204 -9.16 2.07 17.52
C ARG A 204 -10.39 2.50 16.70
N SER A 205 -10.65 3.80 16.58
CA SER A 205 -11.70 4.37 15.71
C SER A 205 -11.44 4.13 14.21
N ALA A 206 -10.22 3.78 13.82
CA ALA A 206 -9.88 3.39 12.45
C ALA A 206 -10.10 1.90 12.17
N TRP A 207 -10.33 1.08 13.20
CA TRP A 207 -10.59 -0.35 13.05
C TRP A 207 -12.01 -0.53 12.51
N ARG A 208 -12.20 -1.60 11.74
CA ARG A 208 -13.44 -1.90 11.02
C ARG A 208 -13.87 -3.33 11.28
N SER A 209 -15.13 -3.65 11.02
CA SER A 209 -15.58 -5.04 11.04
C SER A 209 -15.04 -5.81 9.84
N ALA A 210 -15.05 -7.15 9.90
CA ALA A 210 -14.50 -7.98 8.83
C ALA A 210 -15.17 -7.72 7.47
N GLU A 211 -16.47 -7.44 7.46
CA GLU A 211 -17.24 -7.14 6.26
C GLU A 211 -16.87 -5.81 5.59
N GLU A 212 -16.23 -4.90 6.32
CA GLU A 212 -15.77 -3.59 5.81
C GLU A 212 -14.33 -3.64 5.26
N ALA A 213 -13.75 -4.84 5.09
CA ALA A 213 -12.45 -5.04 4.44
C ALA A 213 -12.54 -4.78 2.92
N GLU A 214 -12.70 -3.53 2.52
CA GLU A 214 -12.89 -3.13 1.12
C GLU A 214 -11.63 -2.51 0.50
N PRO A 215 -11.32 -2.84 -0.77
CA PRO A 215 -10.21 -2.22 -1.50
C PRO A 215 -10.57 -0.82 -2.03
N VAL A 216 -9.56 0.04 -2.14
CA VAL A 216 -9.61 1.38 -2.74
C VAL A 216 -8.89 1.35 -4.08
N TYR A 217 -9.65 1.52 -5.16
CA TYR A 217 -9.11 1.44 -6.53
C TYR A 217 -8.64 2.78 -7.10
N LEU A 218 -9.22 3.92 -6.64
CA LEU A 218 -9.07 5.29 -7.17
C LEU A 218 -9.42 5.51 -8.65
N ARG A 219 -9.33 4.48 -9.50
CA ARG A 219 -9.76 4.47 -10.89
C ARG A 219 -11.26 4.14 -10.97
N GLU A 220 -12.00 4.95 -11.70
CA GLU A 220 -13.42 4.67 -11.97
C GLU A 220 -13.60 3.34 -12.73
N ALA A 221 -14.67 2.62 -12.42
CA ALA A 221 -14.87 1.21 -12.81
C ALA A 221 -15.09 0.96 -14.32
N SER A 222 -15.27 1.99 -15.16
CA SER A 222 -15.56 1.82 -16.59
C SER A 222 -14.49 2.43 -17.49
N VAL A 223 -13.58 1.57 -17.97
CA VAL A 223 -12.75 1.85 -19.17
C VAL A 223 -13.58 1.76 -20.45
N TRP A 224 -14.71 1.04 -20.39
CA TRP A 224 -15.65 0.89 -21.49
C TRP A 224 -16.61 2.08 -21.53
N LYS A 225 -16.61 2.78 -22.66
CA LYS A 225 -17.68 3.73 -23.00
C LYS A 225 -19.03 3.03 -22.89
N LYS A 226 -20.03 3.71 -22.31
CA LYS A 226 -21.41 3.20 -22.33
C LYS A 226 -21.81 2.91 -23.77
N ILE A 227 -22.70 1.94 -24.00
CA ILE A 227 -23.12 1.56 -25.37
C ILE A 227 -23.55 2.78 -26.22
N ALA A 228 -24.14 3.81 -25.59
CA ALA A 228 -24.52 5.07 -26.24
C ALA A 228 -23.34 5.93 -26.75
N GLU A 229 -22.13 5.68 -26.27
CA GLU A 229 -20.90 6.41 -26.58
C GLU A 229 -19.91 5.57 -27.43
N GLN A 230 -20.28 4.32 -27.76
CA GLN A 230 -19.52 3.46 -28.67
C GLN A 230 -19.88 3.82 -30.12
N PRO A 231 -18.90 3.83 -31.05
CA PRO A 231 -19.20 4.01 -32.47
C PRO A 231 -20.17 2.91 -32.93
N ALA A 232 -21.12 3.26 -33.80
CA ALA A 232 -22.10 2.32 -34.32
C ALA A 232 -21.37 1.11 -34.95
N PRO A 233 -21.82 -0.14 -34.68
CA PRO A 233 -21.24 -1.30 -35.34
C PRO A 233 -21.40 -1.14 -36.86
N PHE A 234 -20.29 -1.36 -37.58
CA PHE A 234 -20.22 -1.32 -39.04
C PHE A 234 -21.18 -2.34 -39.68
#